data_AF-A0A2N9NDN7-F1
#
_entry.id   AF-A0A2N9NDN7-F1
#
_cell.length_a   1.000
_cell.length_b   1.000
_cell.length_c   1.000
_cell.angle_alpha   90.00
_cell.angle_beta   90.00
_cell.angle_gamma   90.00
#
_symmetry.space_group_name_H-M   'P 1'
#
loop_
_entity.id
_entity.type
_entity.pdbx_description
1 polymer ?
#
loop_
_entity_poly.entity_id
_entity_poly.type
_entity_poly.pdbx_seq_one_letter_code
_entity_poly.pdbx_strand_id
1 'polypeptide(L)' 'MRLHFGLGAASTMDEVEIRWPSGTTETLRGVPADFIYALVEGSGIQEKLALPPLK' A
#
# COMPACT_ATOMS: atom_id res chain seq x y z
N MET A 1 -3.63 -12.84 4.84
CA MET A 1 -3.93 -11.77 5.82
C MET A 1 -3.75 -10.44 5.11
N ARG A 2 -4.57 -9.42 5.38
CA ARG A 2 -4.45 -8.08 4.76
C ARG A 2 -4.43 -7.03 5.86
N LEU A 3 -3.62 -6.00 5.69
CA LEU A 3 -3.65 -4.81 6.52
C LEU A 3 -4.51 -3.77 5.82
N HIS A 4 -5.37 -3.11 6.59
CA HIS A 4 -6.27 -2.07 6.09
C HIS A 4 -5.99 -0.80 6.88
N PHE A 5 -5.80 0.31 6.17
CA PHE A 5 -5.55 1.62 6.74
C PHE A 5 -6.58 2.61 6.18
N GLY A 6 -7.25 3.36 7.06
CA GLY A 6 -8.15 4.43 6.67
C GLY A 6 -7.39 5.75 6.59
N LEU A 7 -7.63 6.53 5.53
CA LEU A 7 -6.98 7.84 5.29
C LEU A 7 -7.97 9.01 5.42
N GLY A 8 -9.19 8.75 5.88
CA GLY A 8 -10.25 9.76 5.91
C GLY A 8 -10.58 10.27 4.49
N ALA A 9 -10.48 11.58 4.29
CA ALA A 9 -10.74 12.22 3.00
C ALA A 9 -9.52 12.28 2.06
N ALA A 10 -8.34 11.81 2.49
CA ALA A 10 -7.15 11.88 1.66
C ALA A 10 -7.19 10.80 0.55
N SER A 11 -6.97 11.23 -0.70
CA SER A 11 -6.96 10.36 -1.88
C SER A 11 -5.60 9.73 -2.17
N THR A 12 -4.58 10.00 -1.35
CA THR A 12 -3.19 9.58 -1.57
C THR A 12 -2.49 9.40 -0.24
N MET A 13 -1.68 8.36 -0.13
CA MET A 13 -0.71 8.15 0.94
C MET A 13 0.58 8.82 0.52
N ASP A 14 0.98 9.88 1.22
CA ASP A 14 2.21 10.61 0.90
C ASP A 14 3.44 9.70 1.00
N GLU A 15 3.47 8.84 2.01
CA GLU A 15 4.54 7.87 2.24
C GLU A 15 4.00 6.58 2.88
N VAL A 16 4.55 5.44 2.44
CA VAL A 16 4.34 4.11 3.04
C VAL A 16 5.71 3.49 3.27
N GLU A 17 6.04 3.21 4.53
CA GLU A 17 7.26 2.49 4.92
C GLU A 17 6.91 1.02 5.23
N ILE A 18 7.57 0.08 4.53
CA ILE A 18 7.47 -1.35 4.79
C ILE A 18 8.79 -1.82 5.38
N ARG A 19 8.73 -2.42 6.57
CA ARG A 19 9.86 -3.09 7.23
C ARG A 19 9.75 -4.58 7.00
N TRP A 20 10.68 -5.14 6.24
CA TRP A 20 10.64 -6.53 5.83
C TRP A 20 11.33 -7.47 6.83
N PRO A 21 10.97 -8.77 6.84
CA PRO A 21 11.61 -9.75 7.72
C PRO A 21 13.12 -9.91 7.51
N SER A 22 13.66 -9.63 6.32
CA SER A 22 15.12 -9.65 6.09
C SER A 22 15.87 -8.51 6.82
N GLY A 23 15.15 -7.52 7.36
CA GLY A 23 15.71 -6.31 7.92
C GLY A 23 15.82 -5.15 6.91
N THR A 24 15.48 -5.36 5.64
CA THR A 24 15.40 -4.27 4.67
C THR A 24 14.15 -3.40 4.91
N THR A 25 14.24 -2.13 4.51
CA THR A 25 13.12 -1.19 4.53
C THR A 25 12.87 -0.69 3.12
N GLU A 26 11.60 -0.65 2.72
CA GLU A 26 11.17 -0.12 1.44
C GLU A 26 10.20 1.03 1.66
N THR A 27 10.42 2.13 0.94
CA THR A 27 9.58 3.34 1.05
C THR A 27 8.91 3.61 -0.29
N LEU A 28 7.58 3.67 -0.27
CA LEU A 28 6.77 4.12 -1.39
C LEU A 28 6.27 5.53 -1.12
N ARG A 29 6.14 6.36 -2.15
CA ARG A 29 5.65 7.74 -2.04
C ARG A 29 4.50 7.98 -3.03
N GLY A 30 3.55 8.81 -2.64
CA GLY A 30 2.43 9.20 -3.50
C GLY A 30 1.55 8.02 -3.93
N VAL A 31 1.29 7.08 -3.03
CA VAL A 31 0.52 5.87 -3.33
C VAL A 31 -0.98 6.19 -3.33
N PRO A 32 -1.70 5.97 -4.44
CA PRO A 32 -3.13 6.27 -4.50
C PRO A 32 -3.94 5.48 -3.46
N ALA A 33 -4.87 6.16 -2.77
CA ALA A 33 -5.83 5.54 -1.87
C ALA A 33 -6.88 4.72 -2.65
N ASP A 34 -7.70 3.95 -1.93
CA ASP A 34 -8.80 3.14 -2.46
C ASP A 34 -8.38 1.96 -3.38
N PHE A 35 -7.18 1.43 -3.16
CA PHE A 35 -6.68 0.22 -3.82
C PHE A 35 -6.18 -0.82 -2.80
N ILE A 36 -6.17 -2.08 -3.23
CA ILE A 36 -5.40 -3.18 -2.62
C ILE A 36 -4.08 -3.28 -3.38
N TYR A 37 -2.97 -3.22 -2.66
CA TYR A 37 -1.63 -3.42 -3.19
C TYR A 37 -1.05 -4.75 -2.70
N ALA A 38 -0.47 -5.53 -3.62
CA ALA A 38 0.35 -6.68 -3.28
C ALA A 38 1.81 -6.32 -3.54
N LEU A 39 2.67 -6.50 -2.54
CA LEU A 39 4.08 -6.20 -2.61
C LEU A 39 4.89 -7.48 -2.41
N VAL A 40 5.98 -7.59 -3.14
CA VAL A 40 7.02 -8.61 -2.93
C VAL A 40 8.29 -7.88 -2.51
N GLU A 41 8.89 -8.36 -1.43
CA GLU A 41 10.13 -7.81 -0.88
C GLU A 41 11.21 -7.64 -1.96
N GLY A 42 11.80 -6.44 -2.03
CA GLY A 42 12.84 -6.10 -3.01
C GLY A 42 12.34 -5.93 -4.45
N SER A 43 11.04 -6.11 -4.69
CA SER A 43 10.42 -6.02 -6.01
C SER A 43 9.33 -4.95 -6.08
N GLY A 44 8.93 -4.37 -4.95
CA GLY A 44 7.88 -3.36 -4.85
C GLY A 44 6.49 -3.88 -5.18
N ILE A 45 5.66 -3.01 -5.73
CA ILE A 45 4.25 -3.30 -6.04
C ILE A 45 4.17 -4.26 -7.24
N GLN A 46 3.58 -5.43 -7.00
CA GLN A 46 3.31 -6.43 -8.04
C GLN A 46 1.87 -6.33 -8.57
N GLU A 47 0.93 -5.99 -7.68
CA GLU A 47 -0.48 -5.86 -8.04
C GLU A 47 -1.08 -4.60 -7.45
N LYS A 48 -1.98 -3.97 -8.22
CA LYS A 48 -2.80 -2.85 -7.80
C LYS A 48 -4.24 -3.11 -8.24
N LEU A 49 -5.12 -3.36 -7.29
CA LEU A 49 -6.53 -3.66 -7.54
C LEU A 49 -7.41 -2.57 -6.93
N ALA A 50 -8.32 -1.98 -7.71
CA ALA A 50 -9.27 -1.01 -7.19
C ALA A 50 -10.18 -1.67 -6.15
N LEU A 51 -10.43 -0.98 -5.03
CA LEU A 51 -11.44 -1.45 -4.10
C LEU A 51 -12.81 -1.41 -4.78
N PRO A 52 -13.67 -2.42 -4.55
CA PRO A 52 -15.05 -2.35 -5.00
C PRO A 52 -15.73 -1.14 -4.33
N PRO A 53 -16.69 -0.51 -5.02
CA PRO A 53 -17.44 0.60 -4.44
C PRO A 53 -18.11 0.16 -3.14
N LEU A 54 -18.06 1.02 -2.12
CA LEU A 54 -18.81 0.82 -0.88
C LEU A 54 -20.30 0.75 -1.22
N LYS A 55 -20.97 -0.30 -0.76
CA LYS A 55 -22.41 -0.49 -0.93
C LYS A 55 -23.21 0.33 0.07
#